data_AF-A0A938S527-F1
#
_entry.id   AF-A0A938S527-F1
#
_cell.length_a   1.000
_cell.length_b   1.000
_cell.length_c   1.000
_cell.angle_alpha   90.00
_cell.angle_beta   90.00
_cell.angle_gamma   90.00
#
_symmetry.space_group_name_H-M   'P 1'
#
loop_
_entity.id
_entity.type
_entity.pdbx_description
1 polymer ?
#
loop_
_entity_poly.entity_id
_entity_poly.type
_entity_poly.pdbx_seq_one_letter_code
_entity_poly.pdbx_strand_id
1 'polypeptide(L)'
;ECVHGPLKGETLPQLIADTMTWKAWRNEHPDTTVLNLSRSSKDYGAEFYTKPERFAYGFVVNGKHFHATFATLRISSVQNLTLDGQRLLLTFDPESTAARLFSRRLDDRDLTFVAADNGLIRDEQTGSLWNRTRGVAVDGPLKGKQLGHEPAIITFTRKWKLFHEDSTEVVSW
;
A
#
# COMPACT_ATOMS: atom_id res chain seq x y z
N GLU A 1 18.15 12.71 0.96
CA GLU A 1 18.74 14.03 1.27
C GLU A 1 19.71 14.41 0.18
N CYS A 2 19.69 15.65 -0.27
CA CYS A 2 20.69 16.19 -1.17
C CYS A 2 22.00 16.30 -0.41
N VAL A 3 23.04 15.59 -0.87
CA VAL A 3 24.33 15.53 -0.17
C VAL A 3 25.29 16.65 -0.56
N HIS A 4 25.02 17.37 -1.66
CA HIS A 4 25.89 18.42 -2.18
C HIS A 4 25.14 19.42 -3.08
N GLY A 5 25.61 20.68 -3.12
CA GLY A 5 25.06 21.76 -3.95
C GLY A 5 24.10 22.69 -3.21
N PRO A 6 23.42 23.63 -3.91
CA PRO A 6 22.56 24.64 -3.30
C PRO A 6 21.37 24.10 -2.49
N LEU A 7 20.99 22.85 -2.73
CA LEU A 7 19.88 22.18 -2.04
C LEU A 7 20.36 21.21 -0.96
N LYS A 8 21.64 21.24 -0.55
CA LYS A 8 22.18 20.31 0.45
C LYS A 8 21.31 20.31 1.72
N GLY A 9 20.94 19.14 2.20
CA GLY A 9 20.03 18.95 3.33
C GLY A 9 18.56 18.80 2.95
N GLU A 10 18.16 19.23 1.74
CA GLU A 10 16.79 19.07 1.26
C GLU A 10 16.48 17.61 0.93
N THR A 11 15.22 17.20 1.12
CA THR A 11 14.73 15.88 0.72
C THR A 11 13.72 16.02 -0.41
N LEU A 12 13.73 15.04 -1.33
CA LEU A 12 12.69 14.97 -2.35
C LEU A 12 11.46 14.29 -1.74
N PRO A 13 10.24 14.80 -2.02
CA PRO A 13 9.04 14.07 -1.68
C PRO A 13 9.04 12.75 -2.45
N GLN A 14 8.78 11.65 -1.76
CA GLN A 14 8.55 10.38 -2.44
C GLN A 14 7.20 10.43 -3.13
N LEU A 15 7.22 10.22 -4.45
CA LEU A 15 6.00 10.01 -5.19
C LEU A 15 5.54 8.57 -4.98
N ILE A 16 4.24 8.44 -4.80
CA ILE A 16 3.58 7.16 -4.73
C ILE A 16 3.67 6.49 -6.10
N ALA A 17 4.15 5.25 -6.11
CA ALA A 17 4.11 4.38 -7.26
C ALA A 17 3.25 3.16 -6.95
N ASP A 18 2.37 2.83 -7.87
CA ASP A 18 1.38 1.77 -7.69
C ASP A 18 1.85 0.52 -8.42
N THR A 19 1.79 -0.62 -7.73
CA THR A 19 2.04 -1.92 -8.34
C THR A 19 0.77 -2.74 -8.26
N MET A 20 0.20 -3.03 -9.43
CA MET A 20 -1.00 -3.84 -9.57
C MET A 20 -1.10 -4.41 -10.99
N THR A 21 -2.06 -5.31 -11.23
CA THR A 21 -2.33 -5.79 -12.59
C THR A 21 -2.86 -4.67 -13.48
N TRP A 22 -2.52 -4.71 -14.78
CA TRP A 22 -3.04 -3.76 -15.76
C TRP A 22 -4.58 -3.73 -15.82
N LYS A 23 -5.23 -4.90 -15.70
CA LYS A 23 -6.69 -4.99 -15.68
C LYS A 23 -7.29 -4.14 -14.55
N ALA A 24 -6.73 -4.26 -13.35
CA ALA A 24 -7.18 -3.50 -12.19
C ALA A 24 -6.90 -2.00 -12.35
N TRP A 25 -5.69 -1.62 -12.77
CA TRP A 25 -5.36 -0.21 -13.05
C TRP A 25 -6.33 0.43 -14.05
N ARG A 26 -6.59 -0.25 -15.18
CA ARG A 26 -7.50 0.26 -16.21
C ARG A 26 -8.94 0.40 -15.71
N ASN A 27 -9.39 -0.52 -14.85
CA ASN A 27 -10.71 -0.40 -14.23
C ASN A 27 -10.79 0.82 -13.30
N GLU A 28 -9.71 1.12 -12.57
CA GLU A 28 -9.64 2.27 -11.66
C GLU A 28 -9.43 3.60 -12.40
N HIS A 29 -8.72 3.57 -13.52
CA HIS A 29 -8.32 4.72 -14.33
C HIS A 29 -8.66 4.49 -15.81
N PRO A 30 -9.95 4.49 -16.19
CA PRO A 30 -10.36 4.17 -17.56
C PRO A 30 -9.82 5.15 -18.61
N ASP A 31 -9.57 6.40 -18.21
CA ASP A 31 -9.05 7.48 -19.07
C ASP A 31 -7.51 7.56 -19.08
N THR A 32 -6.83 6.61 -18.46
CA THR A 32 -5.35 6.58 -18.42
C THR A 32 -4.76 6.43 -19.82
N THR A 33 -3.60 7.06 -20.05
CA THR A 33 -2.80 6.84 -21.26
C THR A 33 -1.55 6.04 -20.89
N VAL A 34 -1.22 5.04 -21.70
CA VAL A 34 -0.01 4.23 -21.53
C VAL A 34 0.98 4.55 -22.63
N LEU A 35 2.26 4.66 -22.25
CA LEU A 35 3.34 4.75 -23.22
C LEU A 35 3.38 3.47 -24.07
N ASN A 36 3.12 3.61 -25.38
CA ASN A 36 3.02 2.49 -26.30
C ASN A 36 4.41 1.96 -26.69
N LEU A 37 4.97 1.10 -25.83
CA LEU A 37 6.23 0.38 -26.07
C LEU A 37 5.97 -1.07 -26.44
N SER A 38 6.87 -1.68 -27.22
CA SER A 38 6.84 -3.12 -27.46
C SER A 38 6.96 -3.89 -26.15
N ARG A 39 6.08 -4.86 -25.94
CA ARG A 39 6.10 -5.71 -24.75
C ARG A 39 7.41 -6.48 -24.68
N SER A 40 8.16 -6.30 -23.60
CA SER A 40 9.44 -6.98 -23.36
C SER A 40 9.30 -8.32 -22.63
N SER A 41 8.20 -8.56 -21.90
CA SER A 41 7.94 -9.80 -21.16
C SER A 41 6.43 -10.00 -20.91
N LYS A 42 6.01 -11.26 -20.66
CA LYS A 42 4.67 -11.63 -20.18
C LYS A 42 4.67 -12.10 -18.71
N ASP A 43 5.80 -12.01 -18.03
CA ASP A 43 6.04 -12.70 -16.75
C ASP A 43 5.58 -11.90 -15.53
N TYR A 44 5.21 -10.63 -15.71
CA TYR A 44 4.78 -9.72 -14.64
C TYR A 44 3.24 -9.70 -14.48
N GLY A 45 2.68 -10.83 -14.06
CA GLY A 45 1.27 -10.98 -13.67
C GLY A 45 1.13 -11.42 -12.20
N ALA A 46 -0.09 -11.66 -11.74
CA ALA A 46 -0.32 -12.19 -10.38
C ALA A 46 0.43 -13.51 -10.10
N GLU A 47 0.61 -14.32 -11.16
CA GLU A 47 1.43 -15.53 -11.23
C GLU A 47 2.88 -15.33 -10.75
N PHE A 48 3.45 -14.13 -10.95
CA PHE A 48 4.80 -13.79 -10.49
C PHE A 48 4.93 -13.88 -8.96
N TYR A 49 3.82 -13.63 -8.25
CA TYR A 49 3.75 -13.61 -6.79
C TYR A 49 3.27 -14.95 -6.20
N THR A 50 3.35 -16.05 -6.95
CA THR A 50 2.93 -17.42 -6.52
C THR A 50 3.72 -17.98 -5.35
N LYS A 51 4.94 -17.48 -5.11
CA LYS A 51 5.79 -17.79 -3.95
C LYS A 51 5.79 -16.61 -2.96
N PRO A 52 4.71 -16.41 -2.18
CA PRO A 52 4.49 -15.19 -1.42
C PRO A 52 5.60 -14.87 -0.40
N GLU A 53 6.26 -15.87 0.15
CA GLU A 53 7.40 -15.71 1.07
C GLU A 53 8.60 -14.97 0.45
N ARG A 54 8.71 -14.99 -0.90
CA ARG A 54 9.79 -14.29 -1.61
C ARG A 54 9.58 -12.78 -1.67
N PHE A 55 8.38 -12.29 -1.40
CA PHE A 55 8.00 -10.90 -1.61
C PHE A 55 7.59 -10.24 -0.29
N ALA A 56 7.99 -8.98 -0.17
CA ALA A 56 7.64 -8.12 0.94
C ALA A 56 7.15 -6.77 0.42
N TYR A 57 6.23 -6.18 1.18
CA TYR A 57 5.86 -4.78 1.07
C TYR A 57 6.63 -4.01 2.14
N GLY A 58 7.69 -3.33 1.72
CA GLY A 58 8.60 -2.59 2.59
C GLY A 58 8.22 -1.12 2.67
N PHE A 59 8.28 -0.55 3.86
CA PHE A 59 7.92 0.84 4.11
C PHE A 59 8.68 1.41 5.31
N VAL A 60 8.67 2.74 5.44
CA VAL A 60 9.41 3.46 6.47
C VAL A 60 8.45 4.34 7.25
N VAL A 61 8.55 4.31 8.58
CA VAL A 61 7.74 5.15 9.49
C VAL A 61 8.71 5.87 10.41
N ASN A 62 8.77 7.20 10.35
CA ASN A 62 9.68 8.05 11.13
C ASN A 62 11.14 7.55 11.14
N GLY A 63 11.64 7.10 9.99
CA GLY A 63 13.01 6.59 9.83
C GLY A 63 13.23 5.13 10.28
N LYS A 64 12.21 4.46 10.84
CA LYS A 64 12.26 3.03 11.17
C LYS A 64 11.74 2.19 10.00
N HIS A 65 12.43 1.09 9.70
CA HIS A 65 12.09 0.22 8.59
C HIS A 65 11.12 -0.88 9.01
N PHE A 66 10.10 -1.11 8.19
CA PHE A 66 9.10 -2.16 8.40
C PHE A 66 8.86 -2.93 7.11
N HIS A 67 8.35 -4.15 7.24
CA HIS A 67 7.85 -4.89 6.10
C HIS A 67 6.73 -5.84 6.47
N ALA A 68 5.85 -6.13 5.52
CA ALA A 68 4.92 -7.26 5.58
C ALA A 68 5.21 -8.21 4.43
N THR A 69 5.39 -9.50 4.70
CA THR A 69 5.52 -10.49 3.62
C THR A 69 4.18 -10.69 2.91
N PHE A 70 4.21 -11.10 1.64
CA PHE A 70 2.97 -11.44 0.93
C PHE A 70 2.24 -12.62 1.57
N ALA A 71 2.96 -13.48 2.31
CA ALA A 71 2.34 -14.55 3.09
C ALA A 71 1.45 -13.95 4.19
N THR A 72 1.96 -13.01 4.97
CA THR A 72 1.18 -12.27 5.97
C THR A 72 0.02 -11.51 5.35
N LEU A 73 0.27 -10.79 4.25
CA LEU A 73 -0.77 -9.99 3.56
C LEU A 73 -1.92 -10.84 3.00
N ARG A 74 -1.64 -12.07 2.58
CA ARG A 74 -2.66 -13.02 2.12
C ARG A 74 -3.50 -13.58 3.26
N ILE A 75 -2.92 -13.71 4.45
CA ILE A 75 -3.64 -14.15 5.66
C ILE A 75 -4.52 -13.02 6.19
N SER A 76 -3.98 -11.80 6.26
CA SER A 76 -4.70 -10.62 6.75
C SER A 76 -4.58 -9.46 5.76
N SER A 77 -5.64 -9.29 4.96
CA SER A 77 -5.71 -8.31 3.86
C SER A 77 -6.12 -6.91 4.28
N VAL A 78 -6.48 -6.70 5.55
CA VAL A 78 -6.86 -5.41 6.14
C VAL A 78 -6.30 -5.38 7.57
N GLN A 79 -5.29 -4.55 7.80
CA GLN A 79 -4.59 -4.47 9.09
C GLN A 79 -4.55 -3.02 9.60
N ASN A 80 -5.12 -2.82 10.79
CA ASN A 80 -5.06 -1.56 11.51
C ASN A 80 -3.79 -1.54 12.36
N LEU A 81 -2.80 -0.74 11.97
CA LEU A 81 -1.49 -0.70 12.61
C LEU A 81 -1.31 0.62 13.39
N THR A 82 -0.53 0.56 14.46
CA THR A 82 0.04 1.73 15.14
C THR A 82 1.55 1.51 15.26
N LEU A 83 2.32 2.21 14.44
CA LEU A 83 3.78 2.07 14.37
C LEU A 83 4.40 3.44 14.64
N ASP A 84 5.26 3.52 15.64
CA ASP A 84 5.94 4.76 16.05
C ASP A 84 4.99 5.98 16.20
N GLY A 85 3.79 5.74 16.74
CA GLY A 85 2.75 6.75 16.94
C GLY A 85 1.91 7.09 15.68
N GLN A 86 2.30 6.61 14.50
CA GLN A 86 1.53 6.76 13.26
C GLN A 86 0.47 5.66 13.13
N ARG A 87 -0.75 6.05 12.78
CA ARG A 87 -1.88 5.13 12.60
C ARG A 87 -2.05 4.82 11.13
N LEU A 88 -1.79 3.56 10.79
CA LEU A 88 -1.68 3.11 9.42
C LEU A 88 -2.70 2.01 9.12
N LEU A 89 -3.17 1.96 7.88
CA LEU A 89 -3.98 0.90 7.32
C LEU A 89 -3.16 0.22 6.24
N LEU A 90 -2.79 -1.03 6.49
CA LEU A 90 -2.18 -1.88 5.49
C LEU A 90 -3.27 -2.71 4.83
N THR A 91 -3.42 -2.60 3.51
CA THR A 91 -4.37 -3.39 2.74
C THR A 91 -3.68 -4.21 1.66
N PHE A 92 -4.30 -5.32 1.29
CA PHE A 92 -3.86 -6.16 0.20
C PHE A 92 -5.04 -6.69 -0.62
N ASP A 93 -4.94 -6.61 -1.94
CA ASP A 93 -5.86 -7.25 -2.87
C ASP A 93 -5.16 -8.40 -3.60
N PRO A 94 -5.49 -9.67 -3.32
CA PRO A 94 -4.80 -10.80 -3.93
C PRO A 94 -5.04 -10.93 -5.44
N GLU A 95 -6.16 -10.41 -5.96
CA GLU A 95 -6.49 -10.48 -7.38
C GLU A 95 -5.65 -9.50 -8.22
N SER A 96 -5.56 -8.24 -7.78
CA SER A 96 -4.73 -7.24 -8.45
C SER A 96 -3.28 -7.24 -7.97
N THR A 97 -2.97 -7.97 -6.90
CA THR A 97 -1.69 -7.93 -6.14
C THR A 97 -1.34 -6.58 -5.53
N ALA A 98 -2.29 -5.64 -5.51
CA ALA A 98 -2.09 -4.32 -4.94
C ALA A 98 -1.93 -4.41 -3.41
N ALA A 99 -0.78 -3.97 -2.91
CA ALA A 99 -0.58 -3.67 -1.50
C ALA A 99 -0.59 -2.15 -1.32
N ARG A 100 -1.25 -1.65 -0.28
CA ARG A 100 -1.38 -0.22 0.02
C ARG A 100 -1.14 0.07 1.48
N LEU A 101 -0.49 1.19 1.77
CA LEU A 101 -0.36 1.73 3.12
C LEU A 101 -1.04 3.09 3.17
N PHE A 102 -2.10 3.23 3.97
CA PHE A 102 -2.80 4.50 4.13
C PHE A 102 -2.63 5.04 5.55
N SER A 103 -2.67 6.36 5.71
CA SER A 103 -2.99 6.98 6.99
C SER A 103 -4.46 6.69 7.33
N ARG A 104 -4.71 6.24 8.57
CA ARG A 104 -6.08 6.09 9.11
C ARG A 104 -6.62 7.37 9.73
N ARG A 105 -5.83 8.45 9.69
CA ARG A 105 -6.26 9.77 10.12
C ARG A 105 -6.94 10.49 8.97
N LEU A 106 -8.18 10.88 9.21
CA LEU A 106 -8.96 11.68 8.28
C LEU A 106 -9.57 12.85 9.05
N ASP A 107 -9.15 14.07 8.68
CA ASP A 107 -9.40 15.27 9.48
C ASP A 107 -8.92 15.02 10.94
N ASP A 108 -9.75 15.28 11.95
CA ASP A 108 -9.43 15.07 13.37
C ASP A 108 -9.83 13.67 13.90
N ARG A 109 -10.05 12.69 13.02
CA ARG A 109 -10.55 11.35 13.40
C ARG A 109 -9.54 10.26 13.08
N ASP A 110 -9.37 9.35 14.04
CA ASP A 110 -8.70 8.07 13.83
C ASP A 110 -9.75 7.01 13.44
N LEU A 111 -9.61 6.44 12.25
CA LEU A 111 -10.54 5.42 11.74
C LEU A 111 -10.01 4.00 11.99
N THR A 112 -10.92 3.06 12.22
CA THR A 112 -10.64 1.61 12.30
C THR A 112 -11.41 0.93 11.19
N PHE A 113 -10.74 0.09 10.42
CA PHE A 113 -11.33 -0.55 9.25
C PHE A 113 -11.49 -2.04 9.43
N VAL A 114 -12.61 -2.57 8.96
CA VAL A 114 -12.83 -4.01 8.82
C VAL A 114 -13.02 -4.35 7.35
N ALA A 115 -12.63 -5.57 6.97
CA ALA A 115 -12.90 -6.07 5.63
C ALA A 115 -14.40 -6.11 5.36
N ALA A 116 -14.79 -5.79 4.13
CA ALA A 116 -16.15 -5.95 3.61
C ALA A 116 -16.08 -6.70 2.26
N ASP A 117 -17.24 -7.02 1.71
CA ASP A 117 -17.33 -7.78 0.46
C ASP A 117 -16.90 -6.95 -0.76
N ASN A 118 -16.59 -7.64 -1.87
CA ASN A 118 -16.37 -7.04 -3.19
C ASN A 118 -15.25 -5.98 -3.25
N GLY A 119 -14.15 -6.21 -2.52
CA GLY A 119 -13.00 -5.30 -2.52
C GLY A 119 -13.25 -4.01 -1.74
N LEU A 120 -14.25 -4.00 -0.85
CA LEU A 120 -14.53 -2.89 0.04
C LEU A 120 -13.94 -3.11 1.44
N ILE A 121 -13.78 -2.02 2.17
CA ILE A 121 -13.56 -1.99 3.61
C ILE A 121 -14.57 -1.04 4.23
N ARG A 122 -14.90 -1.25 5.51
CA ARG A 122 -15.83 -0.40 6.25
C ARG A 122 -15.11 0.25 7.42
N ASP A 123 -15.28 1.55 7.62
CA ASP A 123 -14.85 2.18 8.88
C ASP A 123 -15.89 1.95 9.98
N GLU A 124 -15.44 1.61 11.19
CA GLU A 124 -16.34 1.31 12.32
C GLU A 124 -16.99 2.56 12.91
N GLN A 125 -16.37 3.73 12.74
CA GLN A 125 -16.81 4.97 13.37
C GLN A 125 -18.08 5.54 12.72
N THR A 126 -18.20 5.45 11.40
CA THR A 126 -19.31 6.01 10.63
C THR A 126 -20.06 4.96 9.82
N GLY A 127 -19.48 3.77 9.66
CA GLY A 127 -20.04 2.72 8.82
C GLY A 127 -19.89 2.98 7.32
N SER A 128 -19.11 3.98 6.89
CA SER A 128 -18.90 4.27 5.47
C SER A 128 -18.16 3.13 4.79
N LEU A 129 -18.47 2.90 3.52
CA LEU A 129 -17.81 1.90 2.70
C LEU A 129 -16.75 2.55 1.83
N TRP A 130 -15.59 1.92 1.75
CA TRP A 130 -14.41 2.44 1.06
C TRP A 130 -13.88 1.42 0.07
N ASN A 131 -13.44 1.90 -1.09
CA ASN A 131 -12.68 1.08 -2.02
C ASN A 131 -11.31 0.74 -1.39
N ARG A 132 -11.02 -0.56 -1.23
CA ARG A 132 -9.81 -1.04 -0.54
C ARG A 132 -8.51 -0.59 -1.21
N THR A 133 -8.45 -0.60 -2.54
CA THR A 133 -7.22 -0.33 -3.29
C THR A 133 -6.95 1.16 -3.49
N ARG A 134 -8.01 1.99 -3.51
CA ARG A 134 -7.93 3.44 -3.73
C ARG A 134 -7.99 4.26 -2.45
N GLY A 135 -8.51 3.70 -1.36
CA GLY A 135 -8.72 4.42 -0.11
C GLY A 135 -9.76 5.54 -0.22
N VAL A 136 -10.73 5.41 -1.14
CA VAL A 136 -11.80 6.41 -1.35
C VAL A 136 -13.12 5.85 -0.81
N ALA A 137 -13.82 6.65 -0.01
CA ALA A 137 -15.17 6.33 0.46
C ALA A 137 -16.15 6.37 -0.72
N VAL A 138 -16.79 5.25 -1.00
CA VAL A 138 -17.74 5.09 -2.12
C VAL A 138 -19.19 5.22 -1.67
N ASP A 139 -19.46 5.00 -0.38
CA ASP A 139 -20.79 5.09 0.20
C ASP A 139 -20.77 5.47 1.68
N GLY A 140 -21.89 5.97 2.21
CA GLY A 140 -22.04 6.37 3.60
C GLY A 140 -21.61 7.81 3.92
N PRO A 141 -21.56 8.19 5.21
CA PRO A 141 -21.33 9.56 5.64
C PRO A 141 -20.04 10.23 5.16
N LEU A 142 -19.00 9.44 4.87
CA LEU A 142 -17.71 9.93 4.40
C LEU A 142 -17.53 9.86 2.88
N LYS A 143 -18.58 9.53 2.11
CA LYS A 143 -18.52 9.38 0.65
C LYS A 143 -17.76 10.52 -0.04
N GLY A 144 -16.83 10.16 -0.92
CA GLY A 144 -15.97 11.07 -1.67
C GLY A 144 -14.68 11.48 -0.94
N LYS A 145 -14.55 11.21 0.36
CA LYS A 145 -13.28 11.40 1.08
C LYS A 145 -12.24 10.37 0.66
N GLN A 146 -10.97 10.75 0.74
CA GLN A 146 -9.82 9.91 0.38
C GLN A 146 -8.83 9.86 1.54
N LEU A 147 -8.36 8.66 1.87
CA LEU A 147 -7.28 8.46 2.84
C LEU A 147 -5.93 8.91 2.26
N GLY A 148 -5.07 9.48 3.10
CA GLY A 148 -3.70 9.77 2.71
C GLY A 148 -2.94 8.48 2.44
N HIS A 149 -2.20 8.41 1.35
CA HIS A 149 -1.42 7.23 0.99
C HIS A 149 0.05 7.45 1.37
N GLU A 150 0.64 6.44 2.00
CA GLU A 150 2.00 6.47 2.52
C GLU A 150 2.93 5.73 1.55
N PRO A 151 4.16 6.24 1.32
CA PRO A 151 5.13 5.59 0.45
C PRO A 151 5.51 4.19 0.95
N ALA A 152 5.47 3.23 0.03
CA ALA A 152 5.86 1.85 0.28
C ALA A 152 6.16 1.15 -1.05
N ILE A 153 6.95 0.08 -1.00
CA ILE A 153 7.41 -0.63 -2.19
C ILE A 153 7.20 -2.13 -2.09
N ILE A 154 6.87 -2.78 -3.21
CA ILE A 154 6.97 -4.23 -3.32
C ILE A 154 8.39 -4.59 -3.74
N THR A 155 9.00 -5.54 -3.04
CA THR A 155 10.37 -5.98 -3.30
C THR A 155 10.55 -7.45 -2.94
N PHE A 156 11.71 -8.02 -3.26
CA PHE A 156 12.07 -9.34 -2.74
C PHE A 156 12.42 -9.23 -1.25
N THR A 157 11.85 -10.10 -0.41
CA THR A 157 12.09 -10.14 1.04
C THR A 157 13.58 -10.16 1.37
N ARG A 158 14.37 -10.99 0.67
CA ARG A 158 15.82 -11.08 0.85
C ARG A 158 16.54 -9.76 0.52
N LYS A 159 16.07 -9.03 -0.50
CA LYS A 159 16.67 -7.75 -0.88
C LYS A 159 16.33 -6.66 0.13
N TRP A 160 15.08 -6.59 0.58
CA TRP A 160 14.68 -5.67 1.64
C TRP A 160 15.54 -5.85 2.89
N LYS A 161 15.62 -7.09 3.40
CA LYS A 161 16.40 -7.41 4.60
C LYS A 161 17.90 -7.16 4.43
N LEU A 162 18.44 -7.21 3.20
CA LEU A 162 19.84 -6.87 2.92
C LEU A 162 20.10 -5.36 3.02
N PHE A 163 19.15 -4.52 2.61
CA PHE A 163 19.31 -3.06 2.66
C PHE A 163 18.85 -2.46 3.99
N HIS A 164 17.95 -3.15 4.69
CA HIS A 164 17.31 -2.72 5.94
C HIS A 164 17.31 -3.89 6.93
N GLU A 165 18.51 -4.22 7.43
CA GLU A 165 18.72 -5.32 8.39
C GLU A 165 17.98 -5.09 9.72
N ASP A 166 17.72 -3.83 10.06
CA ASP A 166 16.95 -3.38 11.22
C ASP A 166 15.43 -3.49 11.03
N SER A 167 14.97 -3.91 9.84
CA SER A 167 13.54 -3.88 9.54
C SER A 167 12.72 -4.85 10.39
N THR A 168 11.63 -4.35 10.95
CA THR A 168 10.68 -5.14 11.73
C THR A 168 9.59 -5.72 10.83
N GLU A 169 9.31 -7.03 10.96
CA GLU A 169 8.20 -7.66 10.25
C GLU A 169 6.87 -7.34 10.95
N VAL A 170 5.90 -6.85 10.18
CA VAL A 170 4.50 -6.75 10.60
C VAL A 170 3.86 -8.12 10.41
N VAL A 171 3.36 -8.68 11.50
CA VAL A 171 2.66 -9.97 11.54
C VAL A 171 1.21 -9.78 11.95
N SER A 172 0.32 -10.62 11.42
CA SER A 172 -1.05 -10.74 11.92
C SER A 172 -1.07 -11.64 13.16
N TRP A 173 -1.63 -11.16 14.26
CA TRP A 173 -1.93 -11.96 15.46
C TRP A 173 -3.33 -12.54 15.38
#